data_AF-A0A401M6A1-F1
#
_entry.id   AF-A0A401M6A1-F1
#
_cell.length_a   1.000
_cell.length_b   1.000
_cell.length_c   1.000
_cell.angle_alpha   90.00
_cell.angle_beta   90.00
_cell.angle_gamma   90.00
#
_symmetry.space_group_name_H-M   'P 1'
#
loop_
_entity.id
_entity.type
_entity.pdbx_description
1 polymer ?
#
loop_
_entity_poly.entity_id
_entity_poly.type
_entity_poly.pdbx_seq_one_letter_code
_entity_poly.pdbx_strand_id
1 'polypeptide(L)' 'MTAPQHPAERHPRPEFPAQDQPHPGWTGPMDPPPDHGEASFITAEIVNARGGTPLP' A
#
# COMPACT_ATOMS: atom_id res chain seq x y z
N MET A 1 2.69 -18.87 -11.33
CA MET A 1 1.98 -17.58 -11.27
C MET A 1 1.19 -17.56 -9.99
N THR A 2 1.39 -16.58 -9.12
CA THR A 2 0.59 -16.42 -7.90
C THR A 2 -0.82 -16.02 -8.29
N ALA A 3 -1.84 -16.66 -7.70
CA ALA A 3 -3.23 -16.27 -7.94
C ALA A 3 -3.46 -14.81 -7.48
N PRO A 4 -4.34 -14.05 -8.17
CA PRO A 4 -4.70 -12.71 -7.70
C PRO A 4 -5.28 -12.77 -6.28
N GLN A 5 -4.73 -11.97 -5.37
CA GLN A 5 -5.29 -11.83 -4.03
C GLN A 5 -6.61 -11.08 -4.09
N HIS A 6 -7.58 -11.52 -3.27
CA HIS A 6 -8.86 -10.85 -3.18
C HIS A 6 -8.68 -9.44 -2.58
N PRO A 7 -9.22 -8.36 -3.20
CA PRO A 7 -8.94 -6.99 -2.79
C PRO A 7 -9.25 -6.66 -1.32
N ALA A 8 -10.32 -7.27 -0.78
CA ALA A 8 -10.73 -7.04 0.61
C ALA A 8 -9.77 -7.61 1.66
N GLU A 9 -8.72 -8.33 1.25
CA GLU A 9 -7.74 -8.95 2.15
C GLU A 9 -6.33 -8.36 1.98
N ARG A 10 -6.19 -7.33 1.13
CA ARG A 10 -4.89 -6.73 0.81
C ARG A 10 -4.36 -5.76 1.86
N HIS A 11 -5.22 -5.28 2.75
CA HIS A 11 -4.91 -4.25 3.73
C HIS A 11 -5.39 -4.66 5.13
N PRO A 12 -4.88 -4.04 6.20
CA PRO A 12 -5.35 -4.27 7.56
C PRO A 12 -6.86 -4.08 7.69
N ARG A 13 -7.50 -4.96 8.45
CA ARG A 13 -8.93 -4.88 8.78
C ARG A 13 -9.08 -4.42 10.23
N PRO A 14 -10.19 -3.74 10.58
CA PRO A 14 -10.51 -3.38 11.96
C PRO A 14 -10.59 -4.62 12.88
N GLU A 15 -10.53 -4.45 14.20
CA GLU A 15 -10.52 -3.19 14.96
C GLU A 15 -9.10 -2.57 15.07
N PHE A 16 -9.00 -1.24 15.07
CA PHE A 16 -7.73 -0.53 15.23
C PHE A 16 -7.56 -0.01 16.67
N PRO A 17 -6.32 0.17 17.17
CA PRO A 17 -6.11 0.80 18.46
C PRO A 17 -6.52 2.29 18.45
N ALA A 18 -6.98 2.78 19.61
CA ALA A 18 -7.21 4.21 19.83
C ALA A 18 -5.87 4.98 19.69
N GLN A 19 -5.88 6.04 18.87
CA GLN A 19 -4.65 6.70 18.42
C GLN A 19 -4.84 8.23 18.28
N ASP A 20 -5.09 8.91 19.40
CA ASP A 20 -5.30 10.36 19.42
C ASP A 20 -4.05 11.15 18.98
N GLN A 21 -4.25 12.18 18.17
CA GLN A 21 -3.21 13.10 17.75
C GLN A 21 -3.72 14.54 17.66
N PRO A 22 -2.90 15.55 18.01
CA PRO A 22 -3.25 16.95 17.79
C PRO A 22 -3.29 17.28 16.30
N HIS A 23 -4.26 18.09 15.88
CA HIS A 23 -4.35 18.55 14.49
C HIS A 23 -3.07 19.30 14.06
N PRO A 24 -2.53 19.03 12.86
CA PRO A 24 -3.11 18.23 11.77
C PRO A 24 -2.86 16.71 11.83
N GLY A 25 -2.11 16.22 12.81
CA GLY A 25 -1.67 14.82 12.90
C GLY A 25 -0.48 14.48 12.00
N TRP A 26 0.10 13.29 12.20
CA TRP A 26 1.27 12.76 11.50
C TRP A 26 1.14 11.24 11.32
N THR A 27 1.54 10.72 10.16
CA THR A 27 1.36 9.30 9.81
C THR A 27 2.36 8.36 10.48
N GLY A 28 3.56 8.85 10.83
CA GLY A 28 4.61 8.05 11.48
C GLY A 28 4.16 7.33 12.77
N PRO A 29 3.45 8.00 13.70
CA PRO A 29 2.96 7.36 14.93
C PRO A 29 1.62 6.62 14.82
N MET A 30 1.04 6.45 13.62
CA MET A 30 -0.18 5.65 13.45
C MET A 30 0.11 4.15 13.57
N ASP A 31 -0.86 3.38 14.08
CA ASP A 31 -0.78 1.93 14.15
C ASP A 31 -2.05 1.29 13.55
N PRO A 32 -1.94 0.54 12.44
CA PRO A 32 -0.74 0.36 11.63
C PRO A 32 -0.35 1.63 10.86
N PRO A 33 0.92 1.79 10.45
CA PRO A 33 1.32 2.85 9.53
C PRO A 33 0.54 2.73 8.21
N PRO A 34 0.07 3.85 7.62
CA PRO A 34 -0.57 3.82 6.31
C PRO A 34 0.38 3.31 5.23
N ASP A 35 -0.15 2.51 4.30
CA ASP A 35 0.56 2.10 3.07
C ASP A 35 0.33 3.18 2.01
N HIS A 36 1.36 3.97 1.70
CA HIS A 36 1.30 4.95 0.61
C HIS A 36 1.84 4.40 -0.72
N GLY A 37 2.05 3.09 -0.80
CA GLY A 37 2.60 2.43 -1.97
C GLY A 37 4.12 2.53 -2.08
N GLU A 38 4.84 2.85 -1.00
CA GLU A 38 6.30 3.00 -1.02
C GLU A 38 7.02 1.75 -1.53
N ALA A 39 6.43 0.58 -1.28
CA ALA A 39 6.95 -0.72 -1.72
C ALA A 39 6.19 -1.34 -2.91
N SER A 40 5.01 -0.82 -3.26
CA SER A 40 4.10 -1.46 -4.22
C SER A 40 3.81 -0.63 -5.47
N PHE A 41 4.01 0.68 -5.44
CA PHE A 41 3.84 1.53 -6.60
C PHE A 41 5.03 1.36 -7.55
N ILE A 42 4.76 0.87 -8.74
CA ILE A 42 5.77 0.64 -9.78
C ILE A 42 5.30 1.35 -11.05
N THR A 43 6.18 2.12 -11.65
CA THR A 43 5.88 2.81 -12.91
C THR A 43 5.96 1.84 -14.10
N ALA A 44 5.26 2.18 -15.18
CA ALA A 44 5.34 1.42 -16.42
C ALA A 44 6.78 1.36 -16.97
N GLU A 45 7.57 2.41 -16.78
CA GLU A 45 8.99 2.41 -17.17
C GLU A 45 9.76 1.27 -16.50
N ILE A 46 9.60 1.09 -15.18
CA ILE A 46 10.26 0.03 -14.42
C ILE A 46 9.73 -1.36 -14.83
N VAL A 47 8.44 -1.48 -15.13
CA VAL A 47 7.86 -2.72 -15.66
C VAL A 47 8.50 -3.07 -17.02
N ASN A 48 8.57 -2.12 -17.93
CA ASN A 48 9.13 -2.30 -19.28
C ASN A 48 10.63 -2.64 -19.24
N ALA A 49 11.41 -1.95 -18.40
CA ALA A 49 12.85 -2.18 -18.23
C ALA A 49 13.17 -3.57 -17.68
N ARG A 50 12.25 -4.17 -16.91
CA ARG A 50 12.39 -5.54 -16.38
C ARG A 50 11.86 -6.62 -17.34
N GLY A 51 11.56 -6.26 -18.59
CA GLY A 51 11.01 -7.18 -19.59
C GLY A 51 9.56 -7.58 -19.32
N GLY A 52 8.85 -6.82 -18.48
CA GLY A 52 7.41 -6.94 -18.33
C GLY A 52 6.71 -6.40 -19.58
N THR A 53 5.59 -7.03 -19.95
CA THR A 53 4.71 -6.48 -20.99
C THR A 53 4.20 -5.12 -20.52
N PRO A 54 4.38 -4.03 -21.29
CA PRO A 54 3.73 -2.77 -20.98
C PRO A 54 2.23 -2.98 -20.85
N LEU A 55 1.61 -2.41 -19.81
CA LEU A 55 0.16 -2.23 -19.82
C LEU A 55 -0.19 -1.35 -21.05
N PRO A 56 -1.30 -1.63 -21.78
CA PRO A 56 -1.77 -0.72 -22.81
C PRO A 56 -2.05 0.69 -22.25
#